data_AF-A0A3M2TFM0-F1
#
_entry.id   AF-A0A3M2TFM0-F1
#
_cell.length_a   1.000
_cell.length_b   1.000
_cell.length_c   1.000
_cell.angle_alpha   90.00
_cell.angle_beta   90.00
_cell.angle_gamma   90.00
#
_symmetry.space_group_name_H-M   'P 1'
#
loop_
_entity.id
_entity.type
_entity.pdbx_description
1 polymer ?
#
loop_
_entity_poly.entity_id
_entity_poly.type
_entity_poly.pdbx_seq_one_letter_code
_entity_poly.pdbx_strand_id
1 'polypeptide(L)'
;MIHNFIVGVLERVCPDDRVRESLLSVLMGDLTKRYKDAVRQTEFLLHVDRVGTPMTLRDFSKEDPSYGGHEEAGRRKNAEAPVSMSNTRHTVQHIHDILKAYYEVASQRFVDNVCMQATDYHLVTGPLTPMKLFAPSFVTGLTAEQLENLAGEEAGVRRKRGQLKKGFQELEAGRKIVL
;
A
#
# COMPACT_ATOMS: atom_id res chain seq x y z
N MET A 1 3.34 -1.05 5.79
CA MET A 1 2.31 -0.35 6.58
C MET A 1 0.96 -1.09 6.53
N ILE A 2 0.31 -1.25 5.38
CA ILE A 2 -1.04 -1.89 5.30
C ILE A 2 -1.04 -3.33 5.82
N HIS A 3 -0.03 -4.12 5.48
CA HIS A 3 0.11 -5.47 6.00
C HIS A 3 0.13 -5.49 7.54
N ASN A 4 0.98 -4.65 8.15
CA ASN A 4 1.08 -4.54 9.60
C ASN A 4 -0.23 -4.06 10.24
N PHE A 5 -0.98 -3.18 9.57
CA PHE A 5 -2.30 -2.77 10.04
C PHE A 5 -3.27 -3.96 10.06
N ILE A 6 -3.34 -4.75 8.98
CA ILE A 6 -4.21 -5.92 8.89
C ILE A 6 -3.84 -6.95 9.96
N VAL A 7 -2.56 -7.26 10.11
CA VAL A 7 -2.06 -8.19 11.13
C VAL A 7 -2.38 -7.67 12.54
N GLY A 8 -2.10 -6.40 12.82
CA GLY A 8 -2.37 -5.82 14.14
C GLY A 8 -3.87 -5.74 14.49
N VAL A 9 -4.74 -5.53 13.50
CA VAL A 9 -6.20 -5.62 13.72
C VAL A 9 -6.61 -7.05 14.01
N LEU A 10 -6.09 -8.04 13.26
CA LEU A 10 -6.38 -9.44 13.50
C LEU A 10 -5.89 -9.92 14.88
N GLU A 11 -4.72 -9.48 15.32
CA GLU A 11 -4.22 -9.73 16.68
C GLU A 11 -5.16 -9.20 17.76
N ARG A 12 -5.82 -8.06 17.51
CA ARG A 12 -6.72 -7.44 18.48
C ARG A 12 -8.13 -8.03 18.47
N VAL A 13 -8.61 -8.49 17.32
CA VAL A 13 -9.97 -9.05 17.16
C VAL A 13 -9.99 -10.56 17.44
N CYS A 14 -8.90 -11.27 17.16
CA CYS A 14 -8.78 -12.72 17.34
C CYS A 14 -7.72 -13.04 18.41
N PRO A 15 -8.12 -13.19 19.69
CA PRO A 15 -7.19 -13.52 20.78
C PRO A 15 -6.70 -14.97 20.72
N ASP A 16 -7.39 -15.85 20.00
CA ASP A 16 -6.93 -17.23 19.77
C ASP A 16 -5.86 -17.23 18.66
N ASP A 17 -4.62 -17.54 19.06
CA ASP A 17 -3.45 -17.55 18.18
C ASP A 17 -3.60 -18.54 17.02
N ARG A 18 -4.18 -19.72 17.28
CA ARG A 18 -4.35 -20.77 16.26
C ARG A 18 -5.34 -20.35 15.19
N VAL A 19 -6.46 -19.75 15.61
CA VAL A 19 -7.47 -19.20 14.68
C VAL A 19 -6.88 -18.05 13.88
N ARG A 20 -6.11 -17.17 14.53
CA ARG A 20 -5.46 -16.04 13.88
C ARG A 20 -4.45 -16.49 12.82
N GLU A 21 -3.59 -17.45 13.14
CA GLU A 21 -2.62 -18.02 12.19
C GLU A 21 -3.31 -18.70 11.01
N SER A 22 -4.33 -19.50 11.29
CA SER A 22 -5.12 -20.18 10.24
C SER A 22 -5.80 -19.19 9.31
N LEU A 23 -6.41 -18.15 9.89
CA LEU A 23 -7.06 -17.08 9.14
C LEU A 23 -6.06 -16.27 8.30
N LEU A 24 -4.91 -15.90 8.88
CA LEU A 24 -3.84 -15.25 8.12
C LEU A 24 -3.39 -16.12 6.95
N SER A 25 -3.13 -17.40 7.18
CA SER A 25 -2.73 -18.34 6.12
C SER A 25 -3.72 -18.35 4.94
N VAL A 26 -5.02 -18.37 5.22
CA VAL A 26 -6.07 -18.32 4.19
C VAL A 26 -6.07 -16.98 3.45
N LEU A 27 -5.92 -15.87 4.16
CA LEU A 27 -5.93 -14.52 3.57
C LEU A 27 -4.66 -14.21 2.76
N MET A 28 -3.51 -14.77 3.14
CA MET A 28 -2.21 -14.43 2.57
C MET A 28 -2.13 -14.62 1.05
N GLY A 29 -2.82 -15.64 0.51
CA GLY A 29 -2.86 -15.87 -0.93
C GLY A 29 -3.42 -14.67 -1.70
N ASP A 30 -4.57 -14.16 -1.26
CA ASP A 30 -5.24 -13.04 -1.93
C ASP A 30 -4.64 -11.68 -1.55
N LEU A 31 -4.13 -11.52 -0.33
CA LEU A 31 -3.34 -10.34 0.05
C LEU A 31 -2.14 -10.18 -0.89
N THR A 32 -1.40 -11.27 -1.13
CA THR A 32 -0.24 -11.26 -2.02
C THR A 32 -0.61 -10.85 -3.44
N LYS A 33 -1.75 -11.35 -3.97
CA LYS A 33 -2.24 -10.94 -5.30
C LYS A 33 -2.53 -9.44 -5.34
N ARG A 34 -3.26 -8.92 -4.35
CA ARG A 34 -3.63 -7.49 -4.27
C ARG A 34 -2.40 -6.59 -4.12
N TYR A 35 -1.39 -7.00 -3.36
CA TYR A 35 -0.12 -6.27 -3.28
C TYR A 35 0.63 -6.27 -4.62
N LYS A 36 0.62 -7.40 -5.34
CA LYS A 36 1.23 -7.47 -6.67
C LYS A 36 0.54 -6.53 -7.67
N ASP A 37 -0.76 -6.28 -7.55
CA ASP A 37 -1.46 -5.34 -8.42
C ASP A 37 -0.96 -3.91 -8.24
N ALA A 38 -0.68 -3.47 -7.00
CA ALA A 38 -0.05 -2.18 -6.74
C ALA A 38 1.36 -2.07 -7.34
N VAL A 39 2.15 -3.15 -7.25
CA VAL A 39 3.49 -3.21 -7.87
C VAL A 39 3.39 -3.12 -9.39
N ARG A 40 2.50 -3.90 -10.01
CA ARG A 40 2.25 -3.84 -11.46
C ARG A 40 1.84 -2.45 -11.92
N GLN A 41 1.00 -1.76 -11.14
CA GLN A 41 0.62 -0.39 -11.47
C GLN A 41 1.82 0.55 -11.43
N THR A 42 2.71 0.38 -10.46
CA THR A 42 3.96 1.16 -10.37
C THR A 42 4.87 0.89 -11.56
N GLU A 43 5.03 -0.38 -11.96
CA GLU A 43 5.80 -0.78 -13.14
C GLU A 43 5.22 -0.19 -14.44
N PHE A 44 3.89 -0.18 -14.57
CA PHE A 44 3.20 0.44 -15.69
C PHE A 44 3.46 1.95 -15.74
N LEU A 45 3.33 2.65 -14.62
CA LEU A 45 3.61 4.09 -14.54
C LEU A 45 5.07 4.39 -14.92
N LEU A 46 6.02 3.56 -14.48
CA LEU A 46 7.43 3.71 -14.82
C LEU A 46 7.68 3.48 -16.32
N HIS A 47 7.01 2.49 -16.91
CA HIS A 47 7.08 2.24 -18.35
C HIS A 47 6.56 3.42 -19.15
N VAL A 48 5.39 3.95 -18.78
CA VAL A 48 4.76 5.11 -19.43
C VAL A 48 5.67 6.33 -19.37
N ASP A 49 6.30 6.61 -18.24
CA ASP A 49 7.14 7.80 -18.07
C ASP A 49 8.50 7.68 -18.79
N ARG A 50 9.07 6.46 -18.86
CA ARG A 50 10.39 6.23 -19.49
C ARG A 50 10.35 6.01 -21.00
N VAL A 51 9.30 5.35 -21.50
CA VAL A 51 9.20 4.92 -22.91
C VAL A 51 8.20 5.77 -23.69
N GLY A 52 7.25 6.40 -22.99
CA GLY A 52 6.25 7.26 -23.61
C GLY A 52 6.85 8.55 -24.20
N THR A 53 6.12 9.14 -25.14
CA THR A 53 6.45 10.47 -25.66
C THR A 53 6.39 11.49 -24.52
N PRO A 54 7.46 12.29 -24.31
CA PRO A 54 7.44 13.40 -23.38
C PRO A 54 6.26 14.33 -23.68
N MET A 55 5.22 14.26 -22.85
CA MET A 55 4.03 15.08 -23.00
C MET A 55 3.82 15.90 -21.73
N THR A 56 3.84 17.21 -21.91
CA THR A 56 3.52 18.20 -20.89
C THR A 56 2.62 19.25 -21.52
N LEU A 57 1.55 19.60 -20.81
CA LEU A 57 0.71 20.75 -21.16
C LEU A 57 1.37 22.09 -20.79
N ARG A 58 2.52 22.06 -20.08
CA ARG A 58 3.29 23.26 -19.78
C ARG A 58 4.04 23.70 -21.03
N ASP A 59 3.82 24.96 -21.39
CA ASP A 59 4.49 25.62 -22.50
C ASP A 59 5.88 26.09 -22.04
N PHE A 60 6.88 25.21 -22.13
CA PHE A 60 8.28 25.53 -21.77
C PHE A 60 8.90 26.58 -22.69
N SER A 61 8.26 26.92 -23.82
CA SER A 61 8.70 27.99 -24.70
C SER A 61 8.53 29.39 -24.09
N LYS A 62 7.83 29.50 -22.95
CA LYS A 62 7.57 30.75 -22.23
C LYS A 62 8.35 30.91 -20.93
N GLU A 63 9.27 30.00 -20.60
CA GLU A 63 10.22 30.26 -19.52
C GLU A 63 11.26 31.26 -20.01
N ASP A 64 11.02 32.54 -19.71
CA ASP A 64 12.06 33.56 -19.76
C ASP A 64 13.29 33.06 -18.96
N PRO A 65 14.53 33.25 -19.44
CA PRO A 65 15.75 32.79 -18.78
C PRO A 65 16.05 33.46 -17.41
N SER A 66 15.07 34.14 -16.82
CA SER A 66 15.16 34.86 -15.54
C SER A 66 15.04 33.95 -14.31
N TYR A 67 14.64 32.68 -14.43
CA TYR A 67 14.47 31.78 -13.27
C TYR A 67 15.66 30.85 -13.02
N GLY A 68 16.89 31.30 -13.33
CA GLY A 68 18.14 30.71 -12.83
C GLY A 68 18.62 31.39 -11.55
N GLY A 69 17.77 31.54 -10.53
CA GLY A 69 18.01 32.48 -9.43
C GLY A 69 17.71 31.98 -8.03
N HIS A 70 17.99 30.71 -7.70
CA HIS A 70 17.97 30.25 -6.31
C HIS A 70 19.10 29.27 -6.02
N GLU A 71 20.35 29.76 -5.97
CA GLU A 71 21.38 29.24 -5.07
C GLU A 71 22.46 30.31 -4.83
N GLU A 72 22.73 30.56 -3.55
CA GLU A 72 23.87 31.29 -2.95
C GLU A 72 23.94 32.83 -3.08
N ALA A 73 23.22 33.48 -2.17
CA ALA A 73 23.58 34.81 -1.68
C ALA A 73 24.90 34.75 -0.90
N GLY A 74 26.02 35.18 -1.50
CA GLY A 74 27.24 35.36 -0.72
C GLY A 74 28.61 35.49 -1.39
N ARG A 75 28.81 36.23 -2.49
CA ARG A 75 30.14 36.85 -2.72
C ARG A 75 30.12 38.04 -3.67
N ARG A 76 30.73 39.15 -3.23
CA ARG A 76 30.91 40.40 -3.99
C ARG A 76 32.05 40.28 -5.02
N LYS A 77 31.76 40.85 -6.21
CA LYS A 77 32.62 41.53 -7.20
C LYS A 77 33.90 40.82 -7.68
N ASN A 78 33.91 40.47 -8.97
CA ASN A 78 34.81 41.10 -9.95
C ASN A 78 34.14 41.05 -11.34
N ALA A 79 34.17 42.17 -12.05
CA ALA A 79 33.67 42.28 -13.41
C ALA A 79 34.69 41.62 -14.35
N GLU A 80 34.42 40.37 -14.74
CA GLU A 80 35.06 39.76 -15.90
C GLU A 80 34.15 39.97 -17.11
N ALA A 81 34.78 40.32 -18.24
CA ALA A 81 34.13 40.59 -19.52
C ALA A 81 33.10 39.50 -19.89
N PRO A 82 32.03 39.83 -20.65
CA PRO A 82 31.10 38.82 -21.11
C PRO A 82 31.89 37.80 -21.93
N VAL A 83 32.14 36.64 -21.34
CA VAL A 83 32.71 35.49 -22.02
C VAL A 83 31.74 35.22 -23.15
N SER A 84 32.16 35.55 -24.38
CA SER A 84 31.41 35.25 -25.59
C SER A 84 31.29 33.74 -25.65
N MET A 85 30.17 33.25 -25.12
CA MET A 85 29.83 31.85 -25.11
C MET A 85 29.68 31.45 -26.57
N SER A 86 30.50 30.50 -27.01
CA SER A 86 30.38 29.92 -28.34
C SER A 86 28.93 29.48 -28.59
N ASN A 87 28.41 29.70 -29.80
CA ASN A 87 27.03 29.35 -30.19
C ASN A 87 26.66 27.91 -29.78
N THR A 88 27.62 26.98 -29.87
CA THR A 88 27.45 25.59 -29.43
C THR A 88 27.11 25.47 -27.95
N ARG A 89 27.76 26.26 -27.09
CA ARG A 89 27.55 26.22 -25.63
C ARG A 89 26.18 26.79 -25.26
N HIS A 90 25.71 27.81 -25.98
CA HIS A 90 24.34 28.31 -25.84
C HIS A 90 23.29 27.27 -26.21
N THR A 91 23.47 26.55 -27.33
CA THR A 91 22.55 25.48 -27.74
C THR A 91 22.50 24.34 -26.72
N VAL A 92 23.65 23.92 -26.19
CA VAL A 92 23.73 22.88 -25.15
C VAL A 92 23.00 23.33 -23.88
N GLN A 93 23.21 24.56 -23.42
CA GLN A 93 22.54 25.08 -22.23
C GLN A 93 21.02 25.15 -22.42
N HIS A 94 20.56 25.61 -23.59
CA HIS A 94 19.14 25.71 -23.88
C HIS A 94 18.44 24.34 -23.88
N ILE A 95 19.04 23.32 -24.51
CA ILE A 95 18.52 21.95 -24.48
C ILE A 95 18.50 21.41 -23.05
N HIS A 96 19.56 21.65 -22.28
CA HIS A 96 19.63 21.25 -20.89
C HIS A 96 18.48 21.86 -20.05
N ASP A 97 18.23 23.16 -20.21
CA ASP A 97 17.20 23.85 -19.43
C ASP A 97 15.80 23.34 -19.78
N ILE A 98 15.51 23.07 -21.06
CA ILE A 98 14.27 22.41 -21.49
C ILE A 98 14.12 21.03 -20.85
N LEU A 99 15.17 20.21 -20.88
CA LEU A 99 15.14 18.86 -20.30
C LEU A 99 14.96 18.90 -18.77
N LYS A 100 15.59 19.87 -18.10
CA LYS A 100 15.46 20.09 -16.65
C LYS A 100 14.03 20.48 -16.29
N ALA A 101 13.46 21.47 -16.97
CA ALA A 101 12.09 21.91 -16.75
C ALA A 101 11.08 20.77 -16.99
N TYR A 102 11.29 19.96 -18.04
CA TYR A 102 10.49 18.76 -18.28
C TYR A 102 10.60 17.75 -17.14
N TYR A 103 11.83 17.43 -16.69
CA TYR A 103 12.09 16.47 -15.63
C TYR A 103 11.41 16.88 -14.31
N GLU A 104 11.45 18.15 -13.94
CA GLU A 104 10.80 18.65 -12.73
C GLU A 104 9.28 18.40 -12.75
N VAL A 105 8.63 18.59 -13.89
CA VAL A 105 7.19 18.32 -14.07
C VAL A 105 6.91 16.82 -14.09
N ALA A 106 7.69 16.05 -14.85
CA ALA A 106 7.50 14.61 -15.01
C ALA A 106 7.68 13.88 -13.68
N SER A 107 8.72 14.22 -12.91
CA SER A 107 9.00 13.61 -11.61
C SER A 107 7.88 13.87 -10.59
N GLN A 108 7.37 15.11 -10.50
CA GLN A 108 6.22 15.44 -9.65
C GLN A 108 4.98 14.60 -10.04
N ARG A 109 4.64 14.60 -11.33
CA ARG A 109 3.50 13.82 -11.86
C ARG A 109 3.66 12.32 -11.60
N PHE A 110 4.87 11.79 -11.76
CA PHE A 110 5.15 10.38 -11.50
C PHE A 110 4.91 10.03 -10.04
N VAL A 111 5.44 10.83 -9.12
CA VAL A 111 5.23 10.64 -7.67
C VAL A 111 3.74 10.72 -7.33
N ASP A 112 3.02 11.72 -7.84
CA ASP A 112 1.57 11.87 -7.64
C ASP A 112 0.81 10.63 -8.13
N ASN A 113 1.15 10.13 -9.32
CA ASN A 113 0.52 8.94 -9.88
C ASN A 113 0.83 7.67 -9.08
N VAL A 114 2.04 7.50 -8.57
CA VAL A 114 2.38 6.35 -7.70
C VAL A 114 1.58 6.43 -6.39
N CYS A 115 1.50 7.61 -5.79
CA CYS A 115 0.73 7.84 -4.58
C CYS A 115 -0.76 7.58 -4.79
N MET A 116 -1.37 8.16 -5.84
CA MET A 116 -2.81 8.02 -6.10
C MET A 116 -3.21 6.64 -6.63
N GLN A 117 -2.47 6.13 -7.61
CA GLN A 117 -2.90 4.93 -8.35
C GLN A 117 -2.36 3.66 -7.69
N ALA A 118 -1.04 3.55 -7.50
CA ALA A 118 -0.44 2.34 -6.96
C ALA A 118 -0.67 2.20 -5.45
N THR A 119 -0.61 3.30 -4.71
CA THR A 119 -0.73 3.25 -3.24
C THR A 119 -2.18 3.43 -2.80
N ASP A 120 -2.79 4.59 -3.03
CA ASP A 120 -4.14 4.87 -2.55
C ASP A 120 -5.18 3.93 -3.18
N TYR A 121 -5.30 3.91 -4.50
CA TYR A 121 -6.31 3.10 -5.17
C TYR A 121 -6.13 1.59 -4.95
N HIS A 122 -4.94 1.03 -5.21
CA HIS A 122 -4.76 -0.42 -5.08
C HIS A 122 -4.62 -0.92 -3.64
N LEU A 123 -4.13 -0.11 -2.70
CA LEU A 123 -3.89 -0.56 -1.32
C LEU A 123 -4.97 -0.10 -0.32
N VAL A 124 -5.62 1.04 -0.54
CA VAL A 124 -6.52 1.69 0.44
C VAL A 124 -7.97 1.78 -0.04
N THR A 125 -8.26 2.55 -1.10
CA THR A 125 -9.60 3.05 -1.42
C THR A 125 -10.35 2.22 -2.46
N GLY A 126 -9.64 1.60 -3.40
CA GLY A 126 -10.21 0.81 -4.49
C GLY A 126 -11.05 -0.40 -4.05
N PRO A 127 -11.73 -1.06 -5.00
CA PRO A 127 -12.65 -2.16 -4.69
C PRO A 127 -11.91 -3.44 -4.27
N LEU A 128 -10.72 -3.68 -4.82
CA LEU A 128 -9.92 -4.89 -4.60
C LEU A 128 -8.79 -4.67 -3.60
N THR A 129 -8.93 -3.72 -2.67
CA THR A 129 -7.84 -3.38 -1.75
C THR A 129 -7.62 -4.47 -0.70
N PRO A 130 -6.38 -4.69 -0.23
CA PRO A 130 -6.09 -5.60 0.87
C PRO A 130 -6.97 -5.34 2.11
N MET A 131 -7.31 -4.08 2.39
CA MET A 131 -8.16 -3.68 3.50
C MET A 131 -9.59 -4.22 3.42
N LYS A 132 -10.12 -4.45 2.20
CA LYS A 132 -11.47 -4.98 1.97
C LYS A 132 -11.50 -6.50 1.81
N LEU A 133 -10.37 -7.20 2.01
CA LEU A 133 -10.32 -8.65 1.84
C LEU A 133 -11.06 -9.36 2.99
N PHE A 134 -10.78 -8.95 4.23
CA PHE A 134 -11.46 -9.49 5.39
C PHE A 134 -12.73 -8.68 5.69
N ALA A 135 -13.81 -9.04 5.00
CA ALA A 135 -15.13 -8.40 5.10
C ALA A 135 -16.18 -9.39 5.60
N PRO A 136 -17.38 -8.94 6.04
CA PRO A 136 -18.46 -9.85 6.43
C PRO A 136 -18.80 -10.88 5.36
N SER A 137 -18.74 -10.48 4.08
CA SER A 137 -18.96 -11.37 2.93
C SER A 137 -17.98 -12.54 2.86
N PHE A 138 -16.71 -12.32 3.25
CA PHE A 138 -15.71 -13.38 3.35
C PHE A 138 -16.13 -14.41 4.41
N VAL A 139 -16.52 -13.94 5.60
CA VAL A 139 -16.92 -14.82 6.71
C VAL A 139 -18.19 -15.60 6.38
N THR A 140 -19.19 -14.95 5.80
CA THR A 140 -20.44 -15.62 5.39
C THR A 140 -20.24 -16.59 4.22
N GLY A 141 -19.17 -16.42 3.45
CA GLY A 141 -18.82 -17.28 2.32
C GLY A 141 -18.09 -18.56 2.72
N LEU A 142 -17.63 -18.69 3.98
CA LEU A 142 -16.94 -19.89 4.45
C LEU A 142 -17.90 -21.05 4.61
N THR A 143 -17.50 -22.22 4.11
CA THR A 143 -18.26 -23.46 4.33
C THR A 143 -18.13 -23.93 5.79
N ALA A 144 -19.05 -24.78 6.24
CA ALA A 144 -18.97 -25.38 7.58
C ALA A 144 -17.65 -26.15 7.80
N GLU A 145 -17.15 -26.82 6.76
CA GLU A 145 -15.86 -27.51 6.80
C GLU A 145 -14.69 -26.53 6.93
N GLN A 146 -14.69 -25.44 6.16
CA GLN A 146 -13.67 -24.40 6.27
C GLN A 146 -13.69 -23.73 7.65
N LEU A 147 -14.87 -23.51 8.22
CA LEU A 147 -15.03 -22.92 9.54
C LEU A 147 -14.55 -23.87 10.65
N GLU A 148 -14.86 -25.17 10.55
CA GLU A 148 -14.35 -26.18 11.49
C GLU A 148 -12.82 -26.29 11.38
N ASN A 149 -12.26 -26.25 10.18
CA ASN A 149 -10.80 -26.28 9.99
C ASN A 149 -10.11 -25.02 10.55
N LEU A 150 -10.76 -23.86 10.45
CA LEU A 150 -10.18 -22.57 10.84
C LEU A 150 -10.38 -22.24 12.32
N ALA A 151 -11.57 -22.51 12.87
CA ALA A 151 -12.00 -22.13 14.21
C ALA A 151 -12.57 -23.28 15.05
N GLY A 152 -12.59 -24.51 14.52
CA GLY A 152 -13.11 -25.68 15.22
C GLY A 152 -12.33 -25.98 16.50
N GLU A 153 -13.04 -26.44 17.53
CA GLU A 153 -12.41 -26.82 18.79
C GLU A 153 -11.48 -28.02 18.60
N GLU A 154 -10.30 -27.96 19.20
CA GLU A 154 -9.44 -29.14 19.30
C GLU A 154 -10.17 -30.30 19.98
N ALA A 155 -9.90 -31.53 19.52
CA ALA A 155 -10.57 -32.72 20.03
C ALA A 155 -10.47 -32.84 21.57
N GLY A 156 -9.32 -32.46 22.15
CA GLY A 156 -9.13 -32.44 23.60
C GLY A 156 -10.03 -31.42 24.31
N VAL A 157 -10.12 -30.20 23.78
CA VAL A 157 -10.97 -29.13 24.32
C VAL A 157 -12.44 -29.52 24.20
N ARG A 158 -12.85 -30.03 23.04
CA ARG A 158 -14.22 -30.49 22.78
C ARG A 158 -14.64 -31.60 23.73
N ARG A 159 -13.75 -32.58 23.96
CA ARG A 159 -13.97 -33.67 24.92
C ARG A 159 -14.09 -33.15 26.35
N LYS A 160 -13.19 -32.27 26.77
CA LYS A 160 -13.19 -31.69 28.12
C LYS A 160 -14.45 -30.87 28.37
N ARG A 161 -14.89 -30.06 27.40
CA ARG A 161 -16.16 -29.34 27.46
C ARG A 161 -17.35 -30.29 27.64
N GLY A 162 -17.37 -31.41 26.91
CA GLY A 162 -18.39 -32.44 27.06
C GLY A 162 -18.44 -33.03 28.48
N GLN A 163 -17.28 -33.35 29.05
CA GLN A 163 -17.18 -33.87 30.43
C GLN A 163 -17.65 -32.85 31.48
N LEU A 164 -17.22 -31.59 31.36
CA LEU A 164 -17.63 -30.50 32.25
C LEU A 164 -19.15 -30.25 32.19
N LYS A 165 -19.73 -30.24 30.97
CA LYS A 165 -21.17 -30.04 30.79
C LYS A 165 -21.99 -31.17 31.42
N LYS A 166 -21.51 -32.41 31.31
CA LYS A 166 -22.12 -33.57 31.98
C LYS A 166 -22.04 -33.43 33.51
N GLY A 167 -20.85 -33.09 34.04
CA GLY A 167 -20.68 -32.87 35.47
C GLY A 167 -21.55 -31.74 36.02
N PHE A 168 -21.71 -30.65 35.27
CA PHE A 168 -22.62 -29.57 35.63
C PHE A 168 -24.07 -30.04 35.73
N GLN A 169 -24.55 -30.82 34.77
CA GLN A 169 -25.91 -31.38 34.78
C GLN A 169 -26.14 -32.32 35.97
N GLU A 170 -25.17 -33.18 36.26
CA GLU A 170 -25.22 -34.09 37.41
C GLU A 170 -25.27 -33.33 38.74
N LEU A 171 -24.44 -32.29 38.89
CA LEU A 171 -24.43 -31.41 40.07
C LEU A 171 -25.73 -30.61 40.21
N GLU A 172 -26.28 -30.10 39.11
CA GLU A 172 -27.54 -29.35 39.13
C GLU A 172 -28.73 -30.25 39.51
N ALA A 173 -28.75 -31.48 38.99
CA ALA A 173 -29.74 -32.49 39.36
C ALA A 173 -29.64 -32.85 40.85
N GLY A 174 -28.42 -33.09 41.35
CA GLY A 174 -28.17 -33.32 42.78
C GLY A 174 -28.65 -32.17 43.65
N ARG A 175 -28.37 -30.91 43.26
CA ARG A 175 -28.83 -29.73 43.99
C ARG A 175 -30.36 -29.63 44.08
N LYS A 176 -31.09 -29.96 43.00
CA LYS A 176 -32.57 -29.96 42.97
C LYS A 176 -33.22 -31.05 43.82
N ILE A 177 -32.47 -32.08 44.20
CA ILE A 177 -32.95 -33.16 45.06
C ILE A 177 -32.79 -32.79 46.54
N VAL A 178 -31.80 -31.96 46.88
CA VAL A 178 -31.44 -31.58 48.26
C VAL A 178 -32.19 -30.34 48.76
N LEU A 179 -32.76 -29.54 47.85
CA LEU A 179 -33.62 -28.37 48.13
C LEU A 179 -35.08 -28.70 47.82
#